data_AF-A0A1H7MTN1-F1
#
_entry.id   AF-A0A1H7MTN1-F1
#
_cell.length_a   1.000
_cell.length_b   1.000
_cell.length_c   1.000
_cell.angle_alpha   90.00
_cell.angle_beta   90.00
_cell.angle_gamma   90.00
#
_symmetry.space_group_name_H-M   'P 1'
#
loop_
_entity.id
_entity.type
_entity.pdbx_description
1 polymer ?
#
loop_
_entity_poly.entity_id
_entity_poly.type
_entity_poly.pdbx_seq_one_letter_code
_entity_poly.pdbx_strand_id
1 'polypeptide(L)'
;MNRRGFLGLLTGATASLAGCIEGNARPPIAGFPAPENPDPIVQHGFPGSVCGDPPNPFIGIKAVLEPATGPNWNDLAVAEKYRFGYEVGPGLSEDGYVVGVERNGEARAYALSILWWHEVVNDTLGGDPVLVTYCPICQSGMVAERRVDGDEALFQVSGHLWQPPAVYGYASVEDGRTFGASATSGEAEVRNSGNLVLYDEATGSYWSQILAKAICGPESGERMDILPSTVTTWGEWQRKHPDTDALLPPPWSKTA
;
A
#
# COMPACT_ATOMS: atom_id res chain seq x y z
N MET A 1 3.53 -55.57 53.84
CA MET A 1 2.97 -54.86 55.01
C MET A 1 2.30 -53.58 54.53
N ASN A 2 1.02 -53.44 54.84
CA ASN A 2 0.14 -52.30 54.54
C ASN A 2 0.69 -50.97 55.08
N ARG A 3 0.39 -49.86 54.37
CA ARG A 3 -0.56 -48.84 54.86
C ARG A 3 -1.02 -47.88 53.75
N ARG A 4 -2.34 -47.61 53.82
CA ARG A 4 -3.19 -46.85 52.93
C ARG A 4 -3.20 -45.35 53.27
N GLY A 5 -3.58 -44.55 52.28
CA GLY A 5 -4.14 -43.19 52.38
C GLY A 5 -3.77 -42.39 51.13
N PHE A 6 -4.61 -41.62 50.47
CA PHE A 6 -6.02 -41.26 50.63
C PHE A 6 -6.52 -40.76 49.26
N LEU A 7 -7.82 -40.84 48.98
CA LEU A 7 -8.45 -40.39 47.73
C LEU A 7 -8.27 -38.88 47.49
N GLY A 8 -8.06 -38.53 46.21
CA GLY A 8 -8.30 -37.19 45.67
C GLY A 8 -8.75 -37.30 44.21
N LEU A 9 -10.05 -37.48 44.00
CA LEU A 9 -10.73 -37.32 42.71
C LEU A 9 -10.80 -35.82 42.39
N LEU A 10 -10.11 -35.37 41.35
CA LEU A 10 -10.38 -34.09 40.69
C LEU A 10 -10.75 -34.38 39.24
N THR A 11 -12.05 -34.39 38.99
CA THR A 11 -12.68 -34.25 37.68
C THR A 11 -12.33 -32.87 37.11
N GLY A 12 -11.43 -32.83 36.15
CA GLY A 12 -11.14 -31.64 35.33
C GLY A 12 -11.77 -31.81 33.95
N ALA A 13 -12.82 -31.03 33.69
CA ALA A 13 -13.61 -31.06 32.47
C ALA A 13 -12.77 -30.77 31.22
N THR A 14 -13.00 -31.57 30.17
CA THR A 14 -12.66 -31.24 28.79
C THR A 14 -13.45 -30.01 28.36
N ALA A 15 -12.76 -28.87 28.20
CA ALA A 15 -13.28 -27.72 27.48
C ALA A 15 -12.48 -27.55 26.19
N SER A 16 -12.87 -28.29 25.16
CA SER A 16 -12.57 -27.96 23.78
C SER A 16 -13.35 -26.71 23.41
N LEU A 17 -12.71 -25.55 23.47
CA LEU A 17 -13.24 -24.33 22.87
C LEU A 17 -12.81 -24.28 21.40
N ALA A 18 -13.72 -24.71 20.55
CA ALA A 18 -13.80 -24.21 19.18
C ALA A 18 -14.17 -22.72 19.27
N GLY A 19 -13.22 -21.84 18.99
CA GLY A 19 -13.44 -20.41 18.81
C GLY A 19 -13.59 -20.10 17.34
N CYS A 20 -14.81 -19.73 16.94
CA CYS A 20 -15.18 -19.28 15.60
C CYS A 20 -14.59 -17.89 15.30
N ILE A 21 -14.16 -17.71 14.05
CA ILE A 21 -14.35 -16.53 13.19
C ILE A 21 -14.43 -15.18 13.92
N GLU A 22 -13.28 -14.55 14.11
CA GLU A 22 -13.15 -13.10 14.11
C GLU A 22 -12.17 -12.76 12.99
N GLY A 23 -12.65 -12.05 11.97
CA GLY A 23 -11.76 -11.47 10.98
C GLY A 23 -10.76 -10.60 11.71
N ASN A 24 -9.47 -10.80 11.42
CA ASN A 24 -8.38 -9.94 11.85
C ASN A 24 -8.62 -8.52 11.31
N ALA A 25 -9.47 -7.74 11.96
CA ALA A 25 -9.37 -6.29 11.93
C ALA A 25 -8.12 -5.97 12.74
N ARG A 26 -6.96 -5.93 12.07
CA ARG A 26 -5.75 -5.37 12.67
C ARG A 26 -6.10 -3.96 13.12
N PRO A 27 -5.81 -3.58 14.38
CA PRO A 27 -6.17 -2.26 14.85
C PRO A 27 -5.52 -1.22 13.92
N PRO A 28 -6.23 -0.14 13.56
CA PRO A 28 -5.61 0.99 12.86
C PRO A 28 -4.40 1.45 13.66
N ILE A 29 -3.41 2.04 12.99
CA ILE A 29 -2.06 2.47 13.46
C ILE A 29 -2.03 3.32 14.77
N ALA A 30 -3.18 3.58 15.39
CA ALA A 30 -3.32 4.14 16.71
C ALA A 30 -2.51 3.36 17.77
N GLY A 31 -1.45 4.00 18.29
CA GLY A 31 -0.64 3.49 19.40
C GLY A 31 0.83 3.22 19.06
N PHE A 32 1.23 3.35 17.80
CA PHE A 32 2.66 3.26 17.45
C PHE A 32 3.41 4.54 17.85
N PRO A 33 4.61 4.42 18.45
CA PRO A 33 5.45 5.57 18.75
C PRO A 33 5.93 6.23 17.46
N ALA A 34 6.36 7.49 17.57
CA ALA A 34 7.04 8.16 16.47
C ALA A 34 8.38 7.43 16.16
N PRO A 35 8.74 7.26 14.88
CA PRO A 35 9.96 6.55 14.52
C PRO A 35 11.20 7.38 14.85
N GLU A 36 12.06 6.88 15.74
CA GLU A 36 13.37 7.51 16.01
C GLU A 36 14.35 7.30 14.84
N ASN A 37 15.58 7.82 14.92
CA ASN A 37 16.64 7.61 13.90
C ASN A 37 16.36 8.22 12.50
N PRO A 38 16.30 9.57 12.36
CA PRO A 38 16.08 10.21 11.06
C PRO A 38 17.29 10.03 10.13
N ASP A 39 17.03 9.66 8.88
CA ASP A 39 18.06 9.72 7.82
C ASP A 39 18.54 11.17 7.68
N PRO A 40 19.84 11.42 7.43
CA PRO A 40 20.35 12.79 7.30
C PRO A 40 19.58 13.65 6.28
N ILE A 41 18.97 13.04 5.26
CA ILE A 41 18.16 13.78 4.28
C ILE A 41 16.94 14.46 4.91
N VAL A 42 16.40 13.93 6.01
CA VAL A 42 15.20 14.47 6.69
C VAL A 42 15.44 15.91 7.16
N GLN A 43 16.64 16.22 7.62
CA GLN A 43 17.01 17.56 8.08
C GLN A 43 16.96 18.61 6.97
N HIS A 44 17.04 18.17 5.71
CA HIS A 44 16.97 19.03 4.53
C HIS A 44 15.60 18.96 3.83
N GLY A 45 14.74 18.01 4.23
CA GLY A 45 13.36 17.94 3.77
C GLY A 45 12.41 18.77 4.61
N PHE A 46 11.12 18.72 4.26
CA PHE A 46 10.07 19.45 4.96
C PHE A 46 8.82 18.59 5.16
N PRO A 47 8.22 18.54 6.36
CA PRO A 47 8.77 19.09 7.60
C PRO A 47 9.99 18.29 8.07
N GLY A 48 11.00 18.95 8.62
CA GLY A 48 12.16 18.27 9.22
C GLY A 48 11.83 17.50 10.50
N SER A 49 10.60 17.63 11.01
CA SER A 49 10.10 16.98 12.22
C SER A 49 9.38 15.66 11.97
N VAL A 50 9.24 15.20 10.72
CA VAL A 50 8.36 14.07 10.37
C VAL A 50 8.62 12.80 11.21
N CYS A 51 9.86 12.52 11.58
CA CYS A 51 10.22 11.36 12.40
C CYS A 51 9.78 11.49 13.87
N GLY A 52 9.51 12.70 14.36
CA GLY A 52 9.05 12.95 15.72
C GLY A 52 7.54 12.80 15.91
N ASP A 53 6.78 12.64 14.82
CA ASP A 53 5.32 12.58 14.86
C ASP A 53 4.84 11.13 14.70
N PRO A 54 4.02 10.59 15.63
CA PRO A 54 3.46 9.24 15.50
C PRO A 54 2.50 9.18 14.31
N PRO A 55 2.19 7.97 13.78
CA PRO A 55 1.25 7.85 12.68
C PRO A 55 -0.09 8.49 13.03
N ASN A 56 -0.70 9.17 12.06
CA ASN A 56 -1.99 9.84 12.23
C ASN A 56 -3.11 8.99 11.60
N PRO A 57 -3.79 8.13 12.38
CA PRO A 57 -4.84 7.25 11.86
C PRO A 57 -6.13 8.00 11.49
N PHE A 58 -6.24 9.28 11.84
CA PHE A 58 -7.50 10.04 11.70
C PHE A 58 -7.70 10.68 10.32
N ILE A 59 -6.75 10.53 9.39
CA ILE A 59 -6.89 11.07 8.04
C ILE A 59 -7.87 10.29 7.15
N GLY A 60 -8.30 9.10 7.58
CA GLY A 60 -9.36 8.32 6.91
C GLY A 60 -8.94 7.59 5.63
N ILE A 61 -7.67 7.68 5.23
CA ILE A 61 -7.09 6.93 4.11
C ILE A 61 -6.62 5.57 4.63
N LYS A 62 -7.11 4.50 4.01
CA LYS A 62 -6.87 3.12 4.46
C LYS A 62 -6.20 2.35 3.33
N ALA A 63 -5.01 1.80 3.59
CA ALA A 63 -4.33 0.94 2.63
C ALA A 63 -5.17 -0.29 2.28
N VAL A 64 -5.08 -0.77 1.04
CA VAL A 64 -5.60 -2.08 0.66
C VAL A 64 -4.62 -3.14 1.15
N LEU A 65 -5.09 -4.06 1.98
CA LEU A 65 -4.27 -5.09 2.63
C LEU A 65 -4.51 -6.49 2.04
N GLU A 66 -5.73 -6.76 1.60
CA GLU A 66 -6.09 -8.02 0.94
C GLU A 66 -6.80 -7.68 -0.39
N PRO A 67 -6.05 -7.50 -1.48
CA PRO A 67 -6.60 -7.24 -2.81
C PRO A 67 -7.47 -8.40 -3.30
N ALA A 68 -8.65 -8.07 -3.81
CA ALA A 68 -9.43 -8.93 -4.68
C ALA A 68 -9.25 -8.45 -6.12
N THR A 69 -9.17 -9.38 -7.07
CA THR A 69 -8.95 -9.06 -8.49
C THR A 69 -9.98 -9.71 -9.38
N GLY A 70 -10.17 -9.16 -10.57
CA GLY A 70 -11.02 -9.76 -11.59
C GLY A 70 -10.86 -9.09 -12.95
N PRO A 71 -11.43 -9.66 -14.01
CA PRO A 71 -11.13 -9.26 -15.38
C PRO A 71 -11.71 -7.89 -15.76
N ASN A 72 -12.71 -7.40 -15.03
CA ASN A 72 -13.32 -6.07 -15.18
C ASN A 72 -14.26 -5.79 -14.00
N TRP A 73 -14.94 -4.64 -14.02
CA TRP A 73 -15.93 -4.24 -13.00
C TRP A 73 -17.39 -4.27 -13.50
N ASN A 74 -17.68 -4.78 -14.70
CA ASN A 74 -18.99 -4.61 -15.36
C ASN A 74 -20.16 -5.21 -14.58
N ASP A 75 -19.92 -6.32 -13.87
CA ASP A 75 -20.93 -7.02 -13.06
C ASP A 75 -20.89 -6.64 -11.57
N LEU A 76 -20.13 -5.59 -11.22
CA LEU A 76 -19.92 -5.16 -9.84
C LEU A 76 -20.74 -3.90 -9.51
N ALA A 77 -21.35 -3.90 -8.33
CA ALA A 77 -22.00 -2.70 -7.77
C ALA A 77 -20.95 -1.74 -7.17
N VAL A 78 -20.12 -1.14 -8.03
CA VAL A 78 -19.04 -0.25 -7.59
C VAL A 78 -19.61 1.05 -6.99
N ALA A 79 -19.09 1.44 -5.82
CA ALA A 79 -19.48 2.69 -5.15
C ALA A 79 -19.07 3.91 -5.99
N GLU A 80 -19.93 4.93 -6.02
CA GLU A 80 -19.75 6.15 -6.84
C GLU A 80 -18.40 6.83 -6.61
N LYS A 81 -17.88 6.82 -5.37
CA LYS A 81 -16.58 7.45 -5.08
C LYS A 81 -15.42 6.85 -5.88
N TYR A 82 -15.49 5.58 -6.28
CA TYR A 82 -14.46 4.93 -7.10
C TYR A 82 -14.69 5.13 -8.60
N ARG A 83 -15.62 6.01 -8.98
CA ARG A 83 -15.87 6.40 -10.36
C ARG A 83 -15.37 7.82 -10.56
N PHE A 84 -14.15 7.98 -11.07
CA PHE A 84 -13.53 9.29 -11.27
C PHE A 84 -13.12 9.52 -12.74
N GLY A 85 -12.95 10.80 -13.09
CA GLY A 85 -12.47 11.21 -14.41
C GLY A 85 -13.46 10.84 -15.52
N TYR A 86 -13.03 9.98 -16.44
CA TYR A 86 -13.80 9.53 -17.60
C TYR A 86 -14.54 8.20 -17.38
N GLU A 87 -14.58 7.70 -16.14
CA GLU A 87 -15.31 6.47 -15.78
C GLU A 87 -16.83 6.72 -15.81
N VAL A 88 -17.43 6.57 -17.00
CA VAL A 88 -18.88 6.67 -17.22
C VAL A 88 -19.47 5.26 -17.32
N GLY A 89 -20.27 4.84 -16.33
CA GLY A 89 -20.99 3.57 -16.34
C GLY A 89 -20.71 2.66 -15.14
N PRO A 90 -21.17 1.39 -15.17
CA PRO A 90 -21.02 0.47 -14.04
C PRO A 90 -19.59 -0.07 -13.88
N GLY A 91 -18.81 -0.14 -14.96
CA GLY A 91 -17.48 -0.75 -15.00
C GLY A 91 -16.31 0.25 -15.05
N LEU A 92 -15.08 -0.29 -15.08
CA LEU A 92 -13.86 0.46 -15.37
C LEU A 92 -13.85 0.79 -16.87
N SER A 93 -13.96 2.07 -17.22
CA SER A 93 -14.05 2.49 -18.63
C SER A 93 -12.71 2.29 -19.34
N GLU A 94 -12.74 2.08 -20.66
CA GLU A 94 -11.52 1.93 -21.46
C GLU A 94 -10.58 3.14 -21.35
N ASP A 95 -11.11 4.34 -21.12
CA ASP A 95 -10.36 5.58 -20.95
C ASP A 95 -9.90 5.82 -19.49
N GLY A 96 -10.31 4.97 -18.55
CA GLY A 96 -9.90 5.04 -17.16
C GLY A 96 -8.40 4.77 -17.02
N TYR A 97 -7.68 5.62 -16.29
CA TYR A 97 -6.24 5.47 -16.12
C TYR A 97 -5.90 4.43 -15.05
N VAL A 98 -4.93 3.59 -15.38
CA VAL A 98 -4.43 2.50 -14.54
C VAL A 98 -2.91 2.56 -14.44
N VAL A 99 -2.39 2.06 -13.32
CA VAL A 99 -0.99 1.62 -13.22
C VAL A 99 -0.99 0.12 -13.55
N GLY A 100 -0.36 -0.25 -14.66
CA GLY A 100 -0.16 -1.64 -15.06
C GLY A 100 1.17 -2.17 -14.53
N VAL A 101 1.16 -3.39 -13.98
CA VAL A 101 2.35 -4.08 -13.47
C VAL A 101 2.39 -5.48 -14.07
N GLU A 102 3.57 -5.89 -14.55
CA GLU A 102 3.85 -7.24 -15.03
C GLU A 102 4.87 -7.89 -14.08
N ARG A 103 4.58 -9.10 -13.60
CA ARG A 103 5.51 -9.85 -12.75
C ARG A 103 5.35 -11.35 -12.97
N ASN A 104 6.46 -12.04 -13.22
CA ASN A 104 6.54 -13.49 -13.42
C ASN A 104 5.49 -14.07 -14.39
N GLY A 105 5.18 -13.33 -15.46
CA GLY A 105 4.21 -13.73 -16.49
C GLY A 105 2.75 -13.40 -16.18
N GLU A 106 2.46 -12.83 -15.01
CA GLU A 106 1.15 -12.28 -14.67
C GLU A 106 1.12 -10.77 -14.86
N ALA A 107 -0.07 -10.24 -15.19
CA ALA A 107 -0.30 -8.82 -15.39
C ALA A 107 -1.47 -8.36 -14.51
N ARG A 108 -1.34 -7.17 -13.92
CA ARG A 108 -2.39 -6.55 -13.10
C ARG A 108 -2.49 -5.06 -13.34
N ALA A 109 -3.72 -4.56 -13.40
CA ALA A 109 -4.03 -3.14 -13.47
C ALA A 109 -4.55 -2.63 -12.12
N TYR A 110 -4.01 -1.51 -11.67
CA TYR A 110 -4.45 -0.79 -10.47
C TYR A 110 -5.05 0.55 -10.92
N ALA A 111 -6.37 0.65 -10.90
CA ALA A 111 -7.05 1.87 -11.32
C ALA A 111 -6.66 3.06 -10.44
N LEU A 112 -6.30 4.18 -11.06
CA LEU A 112 -5.96 5.41 -10.33
C LEU A 112 -7.15 5.90 -9.49
N SER A 113 -8.38 5.57 -9.87
CA SER A 113 -9.60 5.86 -9.10
C SER A 113 -9.67 5.12 -7.75
N ILE A 114 -9.10 3.91 -7.65
CA ILE A 114 -8.94 3.21 -6.36
C ILE A 114 -7.75 3.79 -5.61
N LEU A 115 -6.61 3.93 -6.29
CA LEU A 115 -5.37 4.43 -5.68
C LEU A 115 -5.53 5.85 -5.12
N TRP A 116 -6.41 6.68 -5.69
CA TRP A 116 -6.76 8.00 -5.17
C TRP A 116 -7.30 7.97 -3.74
N TRP A 117 -8.05 6.93 -3.36
CA TRP A 117 -8.68 6.83 -2.03
C TRP A 117 -7.90 6.01 -1.02
N HIS A 118 -7.00 5.16 -1.50
CA HIS A 118 -6.33 4.16 -0.68
C HIS A 118 -4.82 4.38 -0.59
N GLU A 119 -4.24 5.03 -1.60
CA GLU A 119 -2.84 5.45 -1.73
C GLU A 119 -1.77 4.36 -1.64
N VAL A 120 -2.09 3.20 -1.06
CA VAL A 120 -1.22 2.06 -0.83
C VAL A 120 -2.01 0.78 -1.08
N VAL A 121 -1.45 -0.12 -1.89
CA VAL A 121 -1.96 -1.47 -2.13
C VAL A 121 -0.86 -2.46 -1.86
N ASN A 122 -1.09 -3.36 -0.90
CA ASN A 122 -0.22 -4.49 -0.60
C ASN A 122 -0.74 -5.71 -1.36
N ASP A 123 -0.11 -6.03 -2.49
CA ASP A 123 -0.54 -7.12 -3.35
C ASP A 123 0.47 -8.27 -3.39
N THR A 124 0.03 -9.38 -3.99
CA THR A 124 0.87 -10.48 -4.44
C THR A 124 0.56 -10.73 -5.92
N LEU A 125 1.57 -10.62 -6.78
CA LEU A 125 1.44 -10.78 -8.22
C LEU A 125 2.55 -11.69 -8.74
N GLY A 126 2.19 -12.74 -9.49
CA GLY A 126 3.18 -13.69 -9.97
C GLY A 126 3.95 -14.40 -8.84
N GLY A 127 3.35 -14.51 -7.64
CA GLY A 127 3.98 -15.07 -6.45
C GLY A 127 4.88 -14.12 -5.65
N ASP A 128 5.12 -12.90 -6.14
CA ASP A 128 5.98 -11.91 -5.45
C ASP A 128 5.16 -10.83 -4.73
N PRO A 129 5.63 -10.34 -3.57
CA PRO A 129 4.96 -9.31 -2.81
C PRO A 129 5.19 -7.94 -3.46
N VAL A 130 4.13 -7.34 -3.99
CA VAL A 130 4.17 -6.07 -4.72
C VAL A 130 3.53 -4.96 -3.88
N LEU A 131 4.21 -3.81 -3.83
CA LEU A 131 3.70 -2.55 -3.31
C LEU A 131 3.31 -1.65 -4.47
N VAL A 132 2.09 -1.13 -4.48
CA VAL A 132 1.69 -0.04 -5.40
C VAL A 132 1.26 1.15 -4.56
N THR A 133 1.85 2.31 -4.83
CA THR A 133 1.50 3.53 -4.12
C THR A 133 1.22 4.69 -5.06
N TYR A 134 0.39 5.63 -4.60
CA TYR A 134 0.04 6.82 -5.34
C TYR A 134 -0.39 7.94 -4.40
N CYS A 135 0.20 9.13 -4.57
CA CYS A 135 -0.24 10.36 -3.94
C CYS A 135 -1.09 11.17 -4.92
N PRO A 136 -2.42 11.29 -4.71
CA PRO A 136 -3.31 12.01 -5.62
C PRO A 136 -3.02 13.51 -5.72
N ILE A 137 -2.56 14.13 -4.63
CA ILE A 137 -2.23 15.57 -4.58
C ILE A 137 -0.90 15.85 -5.31
N CYS A 138 0.04 14.92 -5.20
CA CYS A 138 1.38 14.99 -5.77
C CYS A 138 1.43 14.52 -7.23
N GLN A 139 0.38 13.84 -7.69
CA GLN A 139 0.32 13.19 -9.00
C GLN A 139 1.53 12.28 -9.24
N SER A 140 1.93 11.54 -8.20
CA SER A 140 3.12 10.68 -8.25
C SER A 140 2.88 9.35 -7.56
N GLY A 141 3.52 8.30 -8.05
CA GLY A 141 3.43 6.95 -7.49
C GLY A 141 4.72 6.17 -7.64
N MET A 142 4.71 4.97 -7.09
CA MET A 142 5.82 4.02 -7.13
C MET A 142 5.25 2.60 -7.14
N VAL A 143 5.97 1.69 -7.80
CA VAL A 143 5.77 0.24 -7.64
C VAL A 143 7.09 -0.37 -7.17
N ALA A 144 7.05 -1.20 -6.14
CA ALA A 144 8.23 -1.79 -5.52
C ALA A 144 7.95 -3.20 -4.98
N GLU A 145 8.99 -3.95 -4.64
CA GLU A 145 8.84 -5.13 -3.80
C GLU A 145 8.53 -4.68 -2.36
N ARG A 146 7.46 -5.20 -1.73
CA ARG A 146 7.17 -4.90 -0.31
C ARG A 146 7.96 -5.83 0.61
N ARG A 147 9.28 -5.68 0.61
CA ARG A 147 10.16 -6.39 1.54
C ARG A 147 10.87 -5.44 2.48
N VAL A 148 10.97 -5.84 3.75
CA VAL A 148 11.75 -5.16 4.78
C VAL A 148 12.57 -6.26 5.47
N ASP A 149 13.89 -6.08 5.58
CA ASP A 149 14.83 -7.14 6.01
C ASP A 149 14.73 -8.45 5.20
N GLY A 150 14.27 -8.37 3.95
CA GLY A 150 14.06 -9.53 3.07
C GLY A 150 12.73 -10.27 3.29
N ASP A 151 12.05 -9.99 4.40
CA ASP A 151 10.73 -10.55 4.71
C ASP A 151 9.61 -9.74 4.06
N GLU A 152 8.50 -10.41 3.78
CA GLU A 152 7.31 -9.75 3.25
C GLU A 152 6.74 -8.78 4.30
N ALA A 153 6.59 -7.52 3.91
CA ALA A 153 6.10 -6.45 4.77
C ALA A 153 4.73 -5.94 4.33
N LEU A 154 4.04 -5.30 5.28
CA LEU A 154 2.81 -4.59 5.02
C LEU A 154 3.02 -3.10 5.30
N PHE A 155 2.62 -2.32 4.31
CA PHE A 155 2.69 -0.87 4.35
C PHE A 155 1.31 -0.28 4.53
N GLN A 156 1.24 0.74 5.37
CA GLN A 156 0.07 1.59 5.53
C GLN A 156 0.40 3.05 5.17
N VAL A 157 -0.63 3.88 5.16
CA VAL A 157 -0.50 5.32 5.06
C VAL A 157 -0.20 5.87 6.45
N SER A 158 0.93 6.56 6.62
CA SER A 158 1.31 7.11 7.94
C SER A 158 0.44 8.29 8.38
N GLY A 159 -0.24 8.95 7.44
CA GLY A 159 -0.94 10.22 7.66
C GLY A 159 -0.05 11.46 7.58
N HIS A 160 1.23 11.29 7.28
CA HIS A 160 2.20 12.36 7.12
C HIS A 160 2.51 12.63 5.65
N LEU A 161 2.85 13.89 5.39
CA LEU A 161 3.42 14.33 4.13
C LEU A 161 4.83 14.84 4.37
N TRP A 162 5.75 14.43 3.52
CA TRP A 162 7.13 14.88 3.58
C TRP A 162 7.68 15.11 2.18
N GLN A 163 8.46 16.17 2.01
CA GLN A 163 9.12 16.49 0.74
C GLN A 163 10.64 16.51 0.92
N PRO A 164 11.41 15.77 0.09
CA PRO A 164 12.85 15.94 0.03
C PRO A 164 13.23 17.25 -0.67
N PRO A 165 14.50 17.70 -0.57
CA PRO A 165 15.03 18.70 -1.49
C PRO A 165 14.79 18.31 -2.95
N ALA A 166 14.40 19.26 -3.79
CA ALA A 166 13.91 19.00 -5.15
C ALA A 166 14.85 18.13 -6.01
N VAL A 167 16.17 18.31 -5.86
CA VAL A 167 17.18 17.53 -6.56
C VAL A 167 17.02 16.00 -6.38
N TYR A 168 16.62 15.55 -5.20
CA TYR A 168 16.42 14.12 -4.94
C TYR A 168 15.12 13.60 -5.56
N GLY A 169 14.08 14.43 -5.62
CA GLY A 169 12.85 14.11 -6.36
C GLY A 169 13.14 13.94 -7.84
N TYR A 170 13.84 14.90 -8.45
CA TYR A 170 14.24 14.82 -9.87
C TYR A 170 15.10 13.60 -10.16
N ALA A 171 16.12 13.33 -9.34
CA ALA A 171 16.94 12.14 -9.48
C ALA A 171 16.10 10.85 -9.39
N SER A 172 15.07 10.82 -8.55
CA SER A 172 14.20 9.64 -8.42
C SER A 172 13.34 9.41 -9.67
N VAL A 173 12.94 10.47 -10.37
CA VAL A 173 12.25 10.36 -11.67
C VAL A 173 13.21 9.85 -12.74
N GLU A 174 14.40 10.43 -12.84
CA GLU A 174 15.43 10.02 -13.82
C GLU A 174 15.87 8.57 -13.62
N ASP A 175 15.97 8.11 -12.37
CA ASP A 175 16.29 6.72 -12.03
C ASP A 175 15.11 5.76 -12.23
N GLY A 176 13.93 6.24 -12.63
CA GLY A 176 12.72 5.44 -12.80
C GLY A 176 12.11 4.92 -11.48
N ARG A 177 12.47 5.51 -10.34
CA ARG A 177 11.97 5.09 -9.01
C ARG A 177 10.55 5.53 -8.73
N THR A 178 10.12 6.63 -9.35
CA THR A 178 8.77 7.16 -9.21
C THR A 178 8.26 7.62 -10.56
N PHE A 179 6.97 7.41 -10.79
CA PHE A 179 6.28 7.88 -11.99
C PHE A 179 5.31 9.00 -11.63
N GLY A 180 5.02 9.85 -12.61
CA GLY A 180 3.97 10.85 -12.51
C GLY A 180 2.70 10.36 -13.19
N ALA A 181 1.56 10.52 -12.52
CA ALA A 181 0.26 10.09 -13.04
C ALA A 181 -0.86 10.99 -12.53
N SER A 182 -1.93 11.10 -13.32
CA SER A 182 -3.11 11.88 -13.03
C SER A 182 -4.35 11.10 -13.44
N ALA A 183 -5.28 10.91 -12.50
CA ALA A 183 -6.55 10.23 -12.78
C ALA A 183 -7.41 10.95 -13.85
N THR A 184 -7.10 12.21 -14.18
CA THR A 184 -7.85 12.99 -15.17
C THR A 184 -7.11 13.23 -16.48
N SER A 185 -5.78 13.09 -16.51
CA SER A 185 -4.97 13.41 -17.70
C SER A 185 -3.96 12.33 -18.08
N GLY A 186 -3.85 11.25 -17.31
CA GLY A 186 -2.94 10.14 -17.57
C GLY A 186 -1.55 10.41 -17.07
N GLU A 187 -0.64 10.78 -17.97
CA GLU A 187 0.70 11.17 -17.58
C GLU A 187 0.70 12.56 -16.93
N ALA A 188 1.54 12.71 -15.91
CA ALA A 188 1.74 13.98 -15.22
C ALA A 188 3.21 14.14 -14.85
N GLU A 189 3.64 15.38 -14.63
CA GLU A 189 4.92 15.64 -13.97
C GLU A 189 4.82 15.25 -12.49
N VAL A 190 5.88 14.62 -11.96
CA VAL A 190 5.97 14.32 -10.54
C VAL A 190 6.07 15.62 -9.74
N ARG A 191 5.09 15.88 -8.87
CA ARG A 191 5.12 17.06 -8.00
C ARG A 191 5.77 16.70 -6.67
N ASN A 192 6.87 17.37 -6.36
CA ASN A 192 7.61 17.20 -5.10
C ASN A 192 7.01 18.00 -3.92
N SER A 193 5.73 18.38 -3.96
CA SER A 193 5.08 19.19 -2.92
C SER A 193 4.34 18.30 -1.92
N GLY A 194 5.00 17.98 -0.79
CA GLY A 194 4.44 17.18 0.31
C GLY A 194 3.99 15.78 -0.10
N ASN A 195 4.94 14.84 -0.24
CA ASN A 195 4.68 13.50 -0.75
C ASN A 195 4.29 12.50 0.35
N LEU A 196 3.54 11.47 -0.06
CA LEU A 196 3.09 10.38 0.80
C LEU A 196 4.27 9.75 1.56
N VAL A 197 4.12 9.66 2.88
CA VAL A 197 4.98 8.88 3.75
C VAL A 197 4.27 7.58 4.10
N LEU A 198 4.90 6.46 3.74
CA LEU A 198 4.43 5.12 4.06
C LEU A 198 4.91 4.73 5.46
N TYR A 199 4.16 3.84 6.09
CA TYR A 199 4.49 3.25 7.38
C TYR A 199 4.57 1.73 7.21
N ASP A 200 5.71 1.09 7.50
CA ASP A 200 5.75 -0.37 7.55
C ASP A 200 5.37 -0.88 8.94
N GLU A 201 4.48 -1.88 9.00
CA GLU A 201 4.02 -2.44 10.27
C GLU A 201 5.08 -3.29 10.99
N ALA A 202 6.06 -3.81 10.26
CA ALA A 202 7.02 -4.77 10.78
C ALA A 202 8.04 -4.12 11.72
N THR A 203 8.58 -2.98 11.32
CA THR A 203 9.65 -2.24 12.03
C THR A 203 9.16 -0.91 12.57
N GLY A 204 8.04 -0.40 12.03
CA GLY A 204 7.52 0.92 12.35
C GLY A 204 8.28 2.07 11.67
N SER A 205 9.04 1.79 10.61
CA SER A 205 9.80 2.80 9.89
C SER A 205 8.90 3.63 8.95
N TYR A 206 9.34 4.86 8.69
CA TYR A 206 8.70 5.72 7.69
C TYR A 206 9.48 5.69 6.40
N TRP A 207 8.75 5.54 5.30
CA TRP A 207 9.33 5.47 3.97
C TRP A 207 8.80 6.59 3.08
N SER A 208 9.72 7.31 2.45
CA SER A 208 9.38 8.31 1.45
C SER A 208 9.03 7.60 0.14
N GLN A 209 7.77 7.74 -0.31
CA GLN A 209 7.32 7.21 -1.60
C GLN A 209 8.24 7.68 -2.74
N ILE A 210 8.49 8.99 -2.84
CA ILE A 210 9.20 9.58 -3.98
C ILE A 210 10.66 9.11 -4.04
N LEU A 211 11.27 8.82 -2.90
CA LEU A 211 12.66 8.36 -2.85
C LEU A 211 12.80 6.84 -2.87
N ALA A 212 11.71 6.10 -2.67
CA ALA A 212 11.70 4.67 -2.38
C ALA A 212 12.55 4.31 -1.15
N LYS A 213 12.69 5.23 -0.18
CA LYS A 213 13.71 5.15 0.88
C LYS A 213 13.10 5.30 2.26
N ALA A 214 13.53 4.49 3.21
CA ALA A 214 13.27 4.71 4.62
C ALA A 214 13.97 5.99 5.10
N ILE A 215 13.20 6.87 5.71
CA ILE A 215 13.63 8.19 6.18
C ILE A 215 13.62 8.31 7.70
N CYS A 216 12.90 7.43 8.40
CA CYS A 216 12.86 7.35 9.86
C CYS A 216 12.74 5.89 10.28
N GLY A 217 13.20 5.55 11.47
CA GLY A 217 13.02 4.24 12.09
C GLY A 217 14.24 3.32 11.96
N PRO A 218 14.10 2.04 12.36
CA PRO A 218 15.14 1.03 12.23
C PRO A 218 15.71 0.90 10.81
N GLU A 219 14.87 1.04 9.79
CA GLU A 219 15.25 0.85 8.38
C GLU A 219 15.86 2.11 7.74
N SER A 220 16.00 3.19 8.50
CA SER A 220 16.47 4.49 8.00
C SER A 220 17.76 4.37 7.17
N GLY A 221 17.70 4.82 5.92
CA GLY A 221 18.81 4.66 4.97
C GLY A 221 18.53 3.62 3.88
N GLU A 222 17.73 2.61 4.17
CA GLU A 222 17.40 1.52 3.25
C GLU A 222 16.49 1.98 2.11
N ARG A 223 16.59 1.30 0.97
CA ARG A 223 15.84 1.61 -0.25
C ARG A 223 15.13 0.37 -0.77
N MET A 224 13.87 0.55 -1.17
CA MET A 224 13.08 -0.50 -1.78
C MET A 224 13.57 -0.84 -3.19
N ASP A 225 13.42 -2.11 -3.57
CA ASP A 225 13.64 -2.57 -4.93
C ASP A 225 12.44 -2.17 -5.80
N ILE A 226 12.70 -1.31 -6.78
CA ILE A 226 11.67 -0.78 -7.68
C ILE A 226 11.28 -1.80 -8.74
N LEU A 227 9.98 -1.91 -9.00
CA LEU A 227 9.42 -2.74 -10.03
C LEU A 227 8.97 -1.90 -11.24
N PRO A 228 9.21 -2.37 -12.48
CA PRO A 228 8.68 -1.72 -13.67
C PRO A 228 7.16 -1.60 -13.61
N SER A 229 6.65 -0.45 -14.06
CA SER A 229 5.21 -0.19 -14.15
C SER A 229 4.91 0.69 -15.35
N THR A 230 3.66 0.71 -15.79
CA THR A 230 3.20 1.53 -16.92
C THR A 230 1.95 2.30 -16.52
N VAL A 231 1.95 3.61 -16.71
CA VAL A 231 0.74 4.43 -16.61
C VAL A 231 0.10 4.48 -18.00
N THR A 232 -1.14 4.03 -18.12
CA THR A 232 -1.86 3.96 -19.41
C THR A 232 -3.36 3.92 -19.15
N THR A 233 -4.18 3.88 -20.19
CA THR A 233 -5.62 3.63 -20.04
C THR A 233 -5.90 2.14 -19.90
N TRP A 234 -7.02 1.80 -19.27
CA TRP A 234 -7.45 0.43 -19.09
C TRP A 234 -7.62 -0.32 -20.41
N GLY A 235 -8.22 0.33 -21.42
CA GLY A 235 -8.41 -0.27 -22.74
C GLY A 235 -7.10 -0.51 -23.48
N GLU A 236 -6.11 0.38 -23.32
CA GLU A 236 -4.75 0.16 -23.84
C GLU A 236 -4.05 -1.00 -23.16
N TRP A 237 -4.13 -1.05 -21.82
CA TRP A 237 -3.57 -2.12 -21.02
C TRP A 237 -4.15 -3.48 -21.39
N GLN A 238 -5.48 -3.63 -21.44
CA GLN A 238 -6.15 -4.88 -21.80
C GLN A 238 -5.79 -5.37 -23.20
N ARG A 239 -5.63 -4.47 -24.17
CA ARG A 239 -5.22 -4.85 -25.54
C ARG A 239 -3.82 -5.48 -25.56
N LYS A 240 -2.92 -5.02 -24.69
CA LYS A 240 -1.57 -5.57 -24.56
C LYS A 240 -1.53 -6.80 -23.65
N HIS A 241 -2.43 -6.88 -22.66
CA HIS A 241 -2.51 -7.92 -21.65
C HIS A 241 -3.95 -8.48 -21.55
N PRO A 242 -4.41 -9.31 -22.50
CA PRO A 242 -5.81 -9.75 -22.56
C PRO A 242 -6.24 -10.62 -21.38
N ASP A 243 -5.28 -11.30 -20.73
CA ASP A 243 -5.50 -12.15 -19.55
C ASP A 243 -5.26 -11.40 -18.22
N THR A 244 -5.08 -10.08 -18.26
CA THR A 244 -4.87 -9.27 -17.05
C THR A 244 -6.13 -9.22 -16.19
N ASP A 245 -5.93 -9.18 -14.88
CA ASP A 245 -6.97 -8.73 -13.95
C ASP A 245 -6.78 -7.25 -13.59
N ALA A 246 -7.87 -6.61 -13.20
CA ALA A 246 -7.88 -5.34 -12.49
C ALA A 246 -8.08 -5.56 -10.99
N LEU A 247 -7.49 -4.69 -10.18
CA LEU A 247 -7.85 -4.55 -8.76
C LEU A 247 -9.34 -4.22 -8.64
N LEU A 248 -10.04 -4.93 -7.78
CA LEU A 248 -11.43 -4.64 -7.45
C LEU A 248 -11.49 -3.65 -6.27
N PRO A 249 -12.38 -2.65 -6.30
CA PRO A 249 -12.51 -1.72 -5.19
C PRO A 249 -13.08 -2.40 -3.94
N PRO A 250 -13.04 -1.77 -2.76
CA PRO A 250 -13.88 -2.18 -1.64
C PRO A 250 -15.38 -2.18 -2.00
N PRO A 251 -16.18 -3.13 -1.47
CA PRO A 251 -15.84 -4.05 -0.37
C PRO A 251 -15.17 -5.36 -0.80
N TRP A 252 -14.90 -5.58 -2.09
CA TRP A 252 -14.27 -6.82 -2.55
C TRP A 252 -12.83 -6.94 -2.05
N SER A 253 -12.04 -5.87 -2.22
CA SER A 253 -10.74 -5.75 -1.56
C SER A 253 -10.91 -5.28 -0.11
N LYS A 254 -10.14 -5.86 0.81
CA LYS A 254 -10.16 -5.45 2.22
C LYS A 254 -9.09 -4.39 2.50
N THR A 255 -9.46 -3.42 3.32
CA THR A 255 -8.60 -2.33 3.75
C THR A 255 -8.32 -2.42 5.24
N ALA A 256 -7.28 -1.73 5.71
CA ALA A 256 -7.10 -1.41 7.12
C ALA A 256 -8.32 -0.67 7.70
#